data_AF-A0A929TTZ2-F1
#
_entry.id   AF-A0A929TTZ2-F1
#
_cell.length_a   1.000
_cell.length_b   1.000
_cell.length_c   1.000
_cell.angle_alpha   90.00
_cell.angle_beta   90.00
_cell.angle_gamma   90.00
#
_symmetry.space_group_name_H-M   'P 1'
#
loop_
_entity.id
_entity.type
_entity.pdbx_description
1 polymer ?
#
loop_
_entity_poly.entity_id
_entity_poly.type
_entity_poly.pdbx_seq_one_letter_code
_entity_poly.pdbx_strand_id
1 'polypeptide(L)' 'LVTPKVMSLEESLEFIDTDELLEVTPENLRIRKKILDPTLRKRSMIKSKQ' A
#
# COMPACT_ATOMS: atom_id res chain seq x y z
N LEU A 1 -22.41 3.58 -9.02
CA LEU A 1 -21.22 3.29 -8.20
C LEU A 1 -20.78 1.87 -8.54
N VAL A 2 -19.53 1.68 -8.94
CA VAL A 2 -19.00 0.34 -9.24
C VAL A 2 -18.75 -0.39 -7.92
N THR A 3 -19.05 -1.68 -7.87
CA THR A 3 -18.82 -2.50 -6.67
C THR A 3 -17.32 -2.61 -6.37
N PRO A 4 -16.88 -2.39 -5.12
CA PRO A 4 -15.48 -2.53 -4.75
C PRO A 4 -15.05 -4.01 -4.88
N LYS A 5 -13.83 -4.23 -5.36
CA LYS A 5 -13.23 -5.56 -5.37
C LYS A 5 -12.79 -5.91 -3.94
N VAL A 6 -13.37 -6.98 -3.39
CA VAL A 6 -12.89 -7.59 -2.15
C VAL A 6 -11.73 -8.50 -2.51
N MET A 7 -10.58 -8.31 -1.86
CA MET A 7 -9.39 -9.14 -2.05
C MET A 7 -9.20 -10.03 -0.83
N SER A 8 -8.75 -11.28 -1.04
CA SER A 8 -8.29 -12.14 0.05
C SER A 8 -6.97 -11.64 0.65
N LEU A 9 -6.52 -12.24 1.75
CA LEU A 9 -5.23 -11.93 2.35
C LEU A 9 -4.09 -12.26 1.39
N GLU A 10 -4.16 -13.41 0.74
CA GLU A 10 -3.17 -13.89 -0.23
C GLU A 10 -3.13 -12.98 -1.46
N GLU A 11 -4.29 -12.62 -2.03
CA GLU A 11 -4.38 -11.67 -3.13
C GLU A 11 -3.81 -10.29 -2.73
N SER A 12 -4.06 -9.85 -1.50
CA SER A 12 -3.55 -8.57 -1.00
C SER A 12 -2.02 -8.58 -0.81
N LEU A 13 -1.46 -9.72 -0.43
CA LEU A 13 -0.01 -9.92 -0.31
C LEU A 13 0.68 -10.01 -1.67
N GLU A 14 0.01 -10.56 -2.68
CA GLU A 14 0.53 -10.60 -4.04
C GLU A 14 0.43 -9.23 -4.74
N PHE A 15 -0.59 -8.45 -4.39
CA PHE A 15 -0.81 -7.13 -4.98
C PHE A 15 0.14 -6.04 -4.46
N ILE A 16 0.76 -6.23 -3.30
CA ILE A 16 1.51 -5.16 -2.63
C ILE A 16 2.87 -4.88 -3.27
N ASP A 17 3.21 -3.59 -3.42
CA ASP A 17 4.53 -3.16 -3.89
C ASP A 17 5.54 -2.88 -2.76
N THR A 18 6.82 -2.72 -3.13
CA THR A 18 7.91 -2.46 -2.17
C THR A 18 7.78 -1.14 -1.38
N ASP A 19 7.01 -0.17 -1.88
CA ASP A 19 6.71 1.10 -1.22
C ASP A 19 5.35 1.11 -0.51
N GLU A 20 4.71 -0.04 -0.40
CA GLU A 20 3.40 -0.26 0.20
C GLU A 20 3.49 -1.19 1.41
N LEU A 21 2.46 -1.13 2.26
CA LEU A 21 2.29 -1.87 3.49
C LEU A 21 0.85 -2.38 3.59
N LEU A 22 0.70 -3.62 4.02
CA LEU A 22 -0.60 -4.22 4.30
C LEU A 22 -0.88 -4.08 5.79
N GLU A 23 -1.89 -3.30 6.13
CA GLU A 23 -2.41 -3.17 7.49
C GLU A 23 -3.44 -4.27 7.72
N VAL A 24 -3.10 -5.17 8.65
CA VAL A 24 -3.93 -6.32 9.01
C VAL A 24 -4.52 -6.09 10.39
N THR A 25 -5.85 -6.11 10.46
CA THR A 25 -6.61 -6.14 11.71
C THR A 25 -7.56 -7.33 11.67
N PRO A 26 -8.09 -7.82 12.81
CA PRO A 26 -8.98 -8.98 12.82
C PRO A 26 -10.24 -8.81 11.96
N GLU A 27 -10.72 -7.57 11.80
CA GLU A 27 -11.93 -7.24 11.05
C GLU A 27 -11.64 -6.77 9.62
N ASN A 28 -10.48 -6.14 9.39
CA ASN A 28 -10.19 -5.44 8.15
C ASN A 28 -8.76 -5.66 7.64
N LEU A 29 -8.66 -5.78 6.31
CA LEU A 29 -7.40 -5.72 5.55
C LEU A 29 -7.37 -4.41 4.75
N ARG A 30 -6.26 -3.66 4.82
CA ARG A 30 -6.11 -2.40 4.07
C ARG A 30 -4.69 -2.20 3.56
N ILE A 31 -4.56 -1.88 2.28
CA ILE A 31 -3.27 -1.53 1.67
C ILE A 31 -3.02 -0.03 1.83
N ARG A 32 -1.81 0.35 2.24
CA ARG A 32 -1.36 1.73 2.44
C ARG A 32 0.04 1.93 1.91
N LYS A 33 0.39 3.17 1.54
CA LYS A 33 1.77 3.52 1.22
C LYS A 33 2.61 3.57 2.50
N LYS A 34 3.87 3.12 2.40
CA LYS A 34 4.86 3.18 3.48
C LYS A 34 5.09 4.59 3.99
N ILE A 35 5.13 5.56 3.07
CA ILE A 35 5.16 6.99 3.40
C ILE A 35 3.80 7.57 3.05
N LEU A 36 3.03 7.94 4.07
CA LEU A 36 1.70 8.53 3.91
C LEU A 36 1.76 9.94 3.30
N ASP A 37 2.73 10.75 3.74
CA ASP A 37 2.92 12.11 3.25
C ASP A 37 3.41 12.11 1.78
N PRO A 38 2.68 12.77 0.86
CA PRO A 38 3.01 12.74 -0.57
C PRO A 38 4.33 13.49 -0.88
N THR A 39 4.67 14.53 -0.12
CA THR A 39 5.89 15.32 -0.31
C THR A 39 7.12 14.51 0.11
N LEU A 40 7.04 13.85 1.27
CA LEU A 40 8.11 12.96 1.75
C LEU A 40 8.27 11.75 0.83
N ARG A 41 7.16 11.22 0.28
CA ARG A 41 7.19 10.11 -0.68
C ARG A 41 7.98 10.47 -1.94
N LYS A 42 7.67 11.61 -2.57
CA LYS A 42 8.43 12.09 -3.75
C LYS A 42 9.91 12.26 -3.44
N ARG A 43 10.23 12.82 -2.28
CA ARG A 43 11.63 12.99 -1.84
C ARG A 43 12.35 11.66 -1.66
N SER A 44 11.68 10.66 -1.06
CA SER A 44 12.23 9.32 -0.89
C SER A 44 12.52 8.63 -2.23
N MET A 45 11.63 8.77 -3.22
CA MET A 45 11.84 8.21 -4.57
C MET A 45 13.01 8.87 -5.31
N ILE A 46 13.24 10.17 -5.09
CA ILE A 46 14.40 10.88 -5.69
C ILE A 46 15.70 10.42 -5.02
N LYS A 47 15.71 10.29 -3.69
CA LYS A 47 16.90 9.87 -2.93
C LYS A 47 17.34 8.45 -3.27
N SER A 48 16.42 7.52 -3.53
CA SER A 48 16.76 6.13 -3.89
C SER A 48 17.31 5.98 -5.32
N LYS A 49 17.20 7.03 -6.14
CA LYS A 49 17.64 7.02 -7.55
C LYS A 49 19.03 7.63 -7.74
N GLN A 50 19.62 8.19 -6.67
CA GLN A 50 20.95 8.80 -6.67
C GLN A 50 22.02 7.80 -6.22
#